data_AF-A8I8W9-F1
#
_entry.id   AF-A8I8W9-F1
#
_cell.length_a   1.000
_cell.length_b   1.000
_cell.length_c   1.000
_cell.angle_alpha   90.00
_cell.angle_beta   90.00
_cell.angle_gamma   90.00
#
_symmetry.space_group_name_H-M   'P 1'
#
loop_
_entity.id
_entity.type
_entity.pdbx_description
1 polymer ?
#
loop_
_entity_poly.entity_id
_entity_poly.type
_entity_poly.pdbx_seq_one_letter_code
_entity_poly.pdbx_strand_id
1 'polypeptide(L)'
;MFKKGLAASLIAAVLGTSAPAFAEGTIRIVEQFGTLYTPFHVMKAQKLIEKHGQALGLDIKVDWAKLSGGSAVNDALLSGNVDVAAAGIGPFLTLWDRTRGSANEVKIIGALGAQPNYLVTNNPNVKTLKDFTKADKIALPAVGVSVQARILQMAAQQAFGPGKEKSLDDLTITLPHPDATAALLSGSTEITAHVSNQPYQDQALKDPKVHKVFSSYDVLGGPVTPTFVYSTVRFKTQNPKTYKAFFDAFREATAWVDAHKAEAAAIYVKTENSKLDPAFVTEVLSDPQVKYTLTPLGSQKFADFLAQIGAIKNRPASWKDYTFDDLHNDQGS
;
A
#
# COMPACT_ATOMS: atom_id res chain seq x y z
N MET A 1 65.36 -52.04 24.54
CA MET A 1 65.04 -51.60 23.16
C MET A 1 63.53 -51.49 23.03
N PHE A 2 63.02 -50.25 22.95
CA PHE A 2 61.60 -49.92 22.88
C PHE A 2 61.04 -50.22 21.47
N LYS A 3 59.92 -50.96 21.39
CA LYS A 3 59.11 -51.10 20.17
C LYS A 3 58.11 -49.95 20.09
N LYS A 4 58.16 -49.19 18.98
CA LYS A 4 57.30 -48.06 18.64
C LYS A 4 55.90 -48.57 18.25
N GLY A 5 54.86 -48.09 18.93
CA GLY A 5 53.47 -48.14 18.45
C GLY A 5 53.06 -46.74 17.99
N LEU A 6 52.77 -46.58 16.70
CA LEU A 6 52.29 -45.34 16.10
C LEU A 6 50.76 -45.42 16.07
N ALA A 7 50.08 -44.68 16.96
CA ALA A 7 48.63 -44.48 16.90
C ALA A 7 48.36 -43.10 16.30
N ALA A 8 47.84 -43.07 15.08
CA ALA A 8 47.38 -41.85 14.43
C ALA A 8 45.88 -41.65 14.77
N SER A 9 45.57 -40.64 15.58
CA SER A 9 44.20 -40.20 15.81
C SER A 9 43.82 -39.14 14.76
N LEU A 10 42.90 -39.49 13.85
CA LEU A 10 42.21 -38.50 13.01
C LEU A 10 41.20 -37.74 13.87
N ILE A 11 41.41 -36.44 14.07
CA ILE A 11 40.39 -35.51 14.56
C ILE A 11 39.62 -35.01 13.33
N ALA A 12 38.39 -35.47 13.15
CA ALA A 12 37.47 -34.93 12.17
C ALA A 12 36.95 -33.56 12.66
N ALA A 13 37.48 -32.48 12.09
CA ALA A 13 36.96 -31.13 12.33
C ALA A 13 35.64 -30.97 11.56
N VAL A 14 34.52 -31.02 12.28
CA VAL A 14 33.22 -30.61 11.75
C VAL A 14 33.24 -29.08 11.63
N LEU A 15 33.57 -28.59 10.43
CA LEU A 15 33.35 -27.20 10.06
C LEU A 15 31.84 -27.01 9.89
N GLY A 16 31.15 -26.74 10.99
CA GLY A 16 29.79 -26.21 10.95
C GLY A 16 29.84 -24.84 10.29
N THR A 17 29.26 -24.71 9.10
CA THR A 17 29.00 -23.42 8.48
C THR A 17 27.96 -22.70 9.32
N SER A 18 28.40 -21.96 10.34
CA SER A 18 27.59 -20.93 10.97
C SER A 18 27.29 -19.90 9.90
N ALA A 19 26.09 -19.98 9.31
CA ALA A 19 25.57 -18.87 8.52
C ALA A 19 25.75 -17.59 9.35
N PRO A 20 26.23 -16.48 8.76
CA PRO A 20 26.32 -15.23 9.50
C PRO A 20 24.92 -14.94 10.05
N ALA A 21 24.81 -14.93 11.38
CA ALA A 21 23.61 -14.50 12.05
C ALA A 21 23.48 -13.01 11.74
N PHE A 22 22.69 -12.67 10.72
CA PHE A 22 22.23 -11.30 10.54
C PHE A 22 21.53 -10.94 11.85
N ALA A 23 22.07 -9.95 12.57
CA ALA A 23 21.43 -9.45 13.76
C ALA A 23 20.08 -8.85 13.34
N GLU A 24 19.00 -9.51 13.73
CA GLU A 24 17.64 -8.99 13.61
C GLU A 24 17.46 -7.72 14.45
N GLY A 25 16.33 -7.03 14.29
CA GLY A 25 15.97 -5.92 15.17
C GLY A 25 16.05 -4.53 14.55
N THR A 26 16.06 -4.43 13.22
CA THR A 26 15.80 -3.15 12.52
C THR A 26 14.75 -3.38 11.45
N ILE A 27 13.77 -2.47 11.39
CA ILE A 27 12.75 -2.46 10.35
C ILE A 27 12.48 -1.04 9.90
N ARG A 28 12.57 -0.81 8.60
CA ARG A 28 12.32 0.48 7.94
C ARG A 28 11.03 0.37 7.13
N ILE A 29 10.05 1.18 7.47
CA ILE A 29 8.69 1.10 6.93
C ILE A 29 8.40 2.39 6.18
N VAL A 30 7.89 2.26 4.94
CA VAL A 30 7.39 3.41 4.17
C VAL A 30 5.89 3.33 3.94
N GLU A 31 5.23 4.47 4.13
CA GLU A 31 3.81 4.68 3.87
C GLU A 31 3.57 5.84 2.90
N GLN A 32 2.32 6.04 2.50
CA GLN A 32 1.87 7.22 1.75
C GLN A 32 0.83 7.99 2.58
N PHE A 33 0.11 8.92 1.92
CA PHE A 33 -0.90 9.76 2.56
C PHE A 33 -2.28 9.12 2.50
N GLY A 34 -3.05 9.23 3.58
CA GLY A 34 -4.48 8.88 3.64
C GLY A 34 -4.87 8.10 4.89
N THR A 35 -6.17 8.01 5.16
CA THR A 35 -6.70 7.33 6.35
C THR A 35 -6.48 5.81 6.32
N LEU A 36 -6.30 5.18 5.16
CA LEU A 36 -5.93 3.75 5.07
C LEU A 36 -4.69 3.39 5.91
N TYR A 37 -3.77 4.34 6.14
CA TYR A 37 -2.54 4.13 6.91
C TYR A 37 -2.74 4.22 8.43
N THR A 38 -3.97 4.45 8.91
CA THR A 38 -4.27 4.55 10.36
C THR A 38 -3.76 3.36 11.19
N PRO A 39 -3.81 2.08 10.73
CA PRO A 39 -3.19 0.97 11.46
C PRO A 39 -1.70 1.18 11.72
N PHE A 40 -0.94 1.75 10.78
CA PHE A 40 0.48 2.08 10.99
C PHE A 40 0.67 3.18 12.02
N HIS A 41 -0.20 4.18 12.03
CA HIS A 41 -0.16 5.25 13.03
C HIS A 41 -0.46 4.71 14.43
N VAL A 42 -1.38 3.77 14.56
CA VAL A 42 -1.65 3.04 15.81
C VAL A 42 -0.43 2.21 16.23
N MET A 43 0.17 1.44 15.31
CA MET A 43 1.39 0.68 15.59
C MET A 43 2.51 1.58 16.11
N LYS A 44 2.70 2.75 15.49
CA LYS A 44 3.71 3.73 15.89
C LYS A 44 3.40 4.39 17.23
N ALA A 45 2.16 4.83 17.44
CA ALA A 45 1.75 5.53 18.66
C ALA A 45 1.79 4.60 19.89
N GLN A 46 1.46 3.33 19.73
CA GLN A 46 1.42 2.33 20.79
C GLN A 46 2.70 1.46 20.86
N LYS A 47 3.70 1.72 19.99
CA LYS A 47 4.96 0.97 19.90
C LYS A 47 4.74 -0.55 19.78
N LEU A 48 3.79 -0.95 18.94
CA LEU A 48 3.33 -2.34 18.87
C LEU A 48 4.41 -3.27 18.30
N ILE A 49 5.20 -2.82 17.33
CA ILE A 49 6.28 -3.66 16.77
C ILE A 49 7.31 -3.95 17.85
N GLU A 50 7.70 -2.93 18.62
CA GLU A 50 8.66 -3.05 19.70
C GLU A 50 8.12 -3.96 20.82
N LYS A 51 6.84 -3.78 21.20
CA LYS A 51 6.13 -4.64 22.17
C LYS A 51 6.17 -6.12 21.74
N HIS A 52 5.83 -6.42 20.49
CA HIS A 52 5.88 -7.79 19.95
C HIS A 52 7.32 -8.30 19.81
N GLY A 53 8.27 -7.45 19.47
CA GLY A 53 9.70 -7.77 19.44
C GLY A 53 10.22 -8.22 20.79
N GLN A 54 9.92 -7.49 21.86
CA GLN A 54 10.31 -7.82 23.22
C GLN A 54 9.77 -9.19 23.65
N ALA A 55 8.52 -9.50 23.30
CA ALA A 55 7.92 -10.83 23.54
C ALA A 55 8.65 -11.98 22.80
N LEU A 56 9.36 -11.67 21.72
CA LEU A 56 10.21 -12.61 20.97
C LEU A 56 11.70 -12.57 21.38
N GLY A 57 12.02 -11.81 22.44
CA GLY A 57 13.38 -11.62 22.94
C GLY A 57 14.25 -10.77 22.03
N LEU A 58 13.66 -9.80 21.32
CA LEU A 58 14.34 -8.93 20.37
C LEU A 58 14.03 -7.46 20.67
N ASP A 59 15.06 -6.61 20.74
CA ASP A 59 14.87 -5.16 20.71
C ASP A 59 14.80 -4.71 19.25
N ILE A 60 13.68 -4.09 18.84
CA ILE A 60 13.45 -3.69 17.45
C ILE A 60 13.49 -2.18 17.34
N LYS A 61 14.41 -1.68 16.52
CA LYS A 61 14.41 -0.30 16.03
C LYS A 61 13.49 -0.17 14.83
N VAL A 62 12.53 0.75 14.92
CA VAL A 62 11.58 1.04 13.84
C VAL A 62 11.85 2.43 13.26
N ASP A 63 12.14 2.48 11.97
CA ASP A 63 12.28 3.74 11.22
C ASP A 63 11.09 3.89 10.27
N TRP A 64 10.43 5.05 10.29
CA TRP A 64 9.26 5.33 9.45
C TRP A 64 9.58 6.42 8.43
N ALA A 65 9.18 6.21 7.18
CA ALA A 65 9.29 7.17 6.10
C ALA A 65 7.92 7.36 5.41
N LYS A 66 7.75 8.51 4.74
CA LYS A 66 6.54 8.82 3.98
C LYS A 66 6.91 9.29 2.58
N LEU A 67 6.33 8.66 1.56
CA LEU A 67 6.54 8.99 0.15
C LEU A 67 5.19 9.18 -0.56
N SER A 68 5.14 10.06 -1.56
CA SER A 68 3.88 10.40 -2.21
C SER A 68 3.41 9.38 -3.25
N GLY A 69 4.32 8.85 -4.08
CA GLY A 69 3.99 8.00 -5.23
C GLY A 69 4.52 6.58 -5.13
N GLY A 70 3.75 5.60 -5.62
CA GLY A 70 4.11 4.18 -5.55
C GLY A 70 5.40 3.80 -6.26
N SER A 71 5.82 4.54 -7.30
CA SER A 71 7.12 4.32 -7.96
C SER A 71 8.29 4.57 -7.01
N ALA A 72 8.25 5.68 -6.26
CA ALA A 72 9.29 6.01 -5.27
C ALA A 72 9.33 5.00 -4.11
N VAL A 73 8.15 4.50 -3.70
CA VAL A 73 8.04 3.42 -2.71
C VAL A 73 8.70 2.12 -3.23
N ASN A 74 8.45 1.75 -4.47
CA ASN A 74 9.06 0.57 -5.09
C ASN A 74 10.58 0.70 -5.21
N ASP A 75 11.08 1.88 -5.61
CA ASP A 75 12.52 2.13 -5.72
C ASP A 75 13.22 2.06 -4.34
N ALA A 76 12.57 2.56 -3.29
CA ALA A 76 13.07 2.45 -1.92
C ALA A 76 13.16 0.99 -1.46
N LEU A 77 12.17 0.15 -1.78
CA LEU A 77 12.19 -1.28 -1.41
C LEU A 77 13.26 -2.05 -2.21
N LEU A 78 13.35 -1.81 -3.51
CA LEU A 78 14.33 -2.46 -4.38
C LEU A 78 15.78 -2.11 -4.03
N SER A 79 16.03 -0.86 -3.62
CA SER A 79 17.35 -0.42 -3.17
C SER A 79 17.73 -0.92 -1.77
N GLY A 80 16.78 -1.54 -1.05
CA GLY A 80 17.00 -1.96 0.34
C GLY A 80 17.06 -0.79 1.32
N ASN A 81 16.59 0.39 0.93
CA ASN A 81 16.46 1.56 1.81
C ASN A 81 15.29 1.40 2.78
N VAL A 82 14.29 0.60 2.43
CA VAL A 82 13.18 0.19 3.30
C VAL A 82 13.02 -1.33 3.26
N ASP A 83 12.45 -1.88 4.32
CA ASP A 83 12.20 -3.31 4.50
C ASP A 83 10.74 -3.67 4.24
N VAL A 84 9.82 -2.77 4.60
CA VAL A 84 8.39 -2.91 4.39
C VAL A 84 7.87 -1.67 3.68
N ALA A 85 7.09 -1.90 2.64
CA ALA A 85 6.45 -0.86 1.86
C ALA A 85 4.93 -0.98 1.96
N ALA A 86 4.24 0.15 2.01
CA ALA A 86 2.80 0.21 1.85
C ALA A 86 2.42 1.18 0.72
N ALA A 87 1.84 0.63 -0.34
CA ALA A 87 1.42 1.41 -1.50
C ALA A 87 0.28 0.73 -2.27
N GLY A 88 -0.19 1.42 -3.30
CA GLY A 88 -1.28 0.94 -4.15
C GLY A 88 -1.01 -0.43 -4.80
N ILE A 89 -2.09 -1.16 -5.10
CA ILE A 89 -2.03 -2.47 -5.79
C ILE A 89 -1.40 -2.40 -7.18
N GLY A 90 -1.60 -1.29 -7.91
CA GLY A 90 -0.99 -1.06 -9.23
C GLY A 90 0.54 -1.09 -9.18
N PRO A 91 1.19 -0.21 -8.40
CA PRO A 91 2.63 -0.25 -8.18
C PRO A 91 3.14 -1.60 -7.65
N PHE A 92 2.41 -2.22 -6.71
CA PHE A 92 2.78 -3.54 -6.17
C PHE A 92 2.81 -4.61 -7.27
N LEU A 93 1.76 -4.75 -8.07
CA LEU A 93 1.68 -5.80 -9.10
C LEU A 93 2.78 -5.65 -10.16
N THR A 94 3.12 -4.41 -10.55
CA THR A 94 4.27 -4.16 -11.43
C THR A 94 5.59 -4.61 -10.78
N LEU A 95 5.77 -4.41 -9.48
CA LEU A 95 6.97 -4.84 -8.76
C LEU A 95 7.01 -6.36 -8.56
N TRP A 96 5.88 -6.98 -8.21
CA TRP A 96 5.74 -8.43 -8.11
C TRP A 96 6.10 -9.09 -9.44
N ASP A 97 5.54 -8.65 -10.56
CA ASP A 97 5.82 -9.21 -11.90
C ASP A 97 7.31 -9.15 -12.26
N ARG A 98 7.99 -8.05 -11.90
CA ARG A 98 9.43 -7.86 -12.13
C ARG A 98 10.32 -8.73 -11.24
N THR A 99 9.86 -9.06 -10.03
CA THR A 99 10.67 -9.77 -9.02
C THR A 99 10.27 -11.23 -8.86
N ARG A 100 9.18 -11.66 -9.51
CA ARG A 100 8.64 -13.02 -9.45
C ARG A 100 9.71 -14.06 -9.79
N GLY A 101 9.81 -15.10 -8.97
CA GLY A 101 10.79 -16.18 -9.15
C GLY A 101 12.25 -15.78 -8.91
N SER A 102 12.52 -14.56 -8.46
CA SER A 102 13.87 -14.15 -8.01
C SER A 102 14.08 -14.41 -6.52
N ALA A 103 15.34 -14.38 -6.07
CA ALA A 103 15.69 -14.48 -4.65
C ALA A 103 15.15 -13.32 -3.79
N ASN A 104 14.79 -12.19 -4.43
CA ASN A 104 14.20 -11.01 -3.78
C ASN A 104 12.75 -10.78 -4.25
N GLU A 105 12.02 -11.86 -4.55
CA GLU A 105 10.60 -11.78 -4.88
C GLU A 105 9.83 -10.96 -3.84
N VAL A 106 8.98 -10.05 -4.30
CA VAL A 106 8.17 -9.18 -3.44
C VAL A 106 6.77 -9.77 -3.29
N LYS A 107 6.28 -9.88 -2.06
CA LYS A 107 4.95 -10.41 -1.74
C LYS A 107 4.23 -9.54 -0.72
N ILE A 108 2.90 -9.56 -0.78
CA ILE A 108 2.01 -8.89 0.17
C ILE A 108 2.03 -9.60 1.51
N ILE A 109 2.21 -8.82 2.58
CA ILE A 109 2.04 -9.20 3.98
C ILE A 109 0.56 -9.12 4.37
N GLY A 110 -0.13 -8.07 3.94
CA GLY A 110 -1.55 -7.85 4.22
C GLY A 110 -2.09 -6.61 3.51
N ALA A 111 -3.41 -6.52 3.35
CA ALA A 111 -4.11 -5.31 2.94
C ALA A 111 -4.20 -4.32 4.11
N LEU A 112 -4.30 -3.02 3.82
CA LEU A 112 -4.63 -2.02 4.85
C LEU A 112 -6.14 -1.96 5.11
N GLY A 113 -6.95 -2.21 4.09
CA GLY A 113 -8.39 -2.13 4.18
C GLY A 113 -9.05 -1.76 2.86
N ALA A 114 -10.37 -1.82 2.83
CA ALA A 114 -11.22 -1.33 1.77
C ALA A 114 -11.62 0.12 2.08
N GLN A 115 -11.22 1.04 1.19
CA GLN A 115 -11.71 2.42 1.11
C GLN A 115 -11.85 2.77 -0.37
N PRO A 116 -12.93 3.44 -0.81
CA PRO A 116 -13.09 3.82 -2.20
C PRO A 116 -12.18 5.00 -2.54
N ASN A 117 -11.69 5.00 -3.78
CA ASN A 117 -11.06 6.17 -4.39
C ASN A 117 -12.11 6.87 -5.26
N TYR A 118 -12.26 8.18 -5.09
CA TYR A 118 -13.16 8.97 -5.94
C TYR A 118 -12.39 9.74 -7.00
N LEU A 119 -12.99 9.89 -8.18
CA LEU A 119 -12.65 11.02 -9.04
C LEU A 119 -13.58 12.17 -8.64
N VAL A 120 -13.00 13.26 -8.14
CA VAL A 120 -13.71 14.49 -7.82
C VAL A 120 -13.25 15.62 -8.74
N THR A 121 -14.13 16.58 -9.01
CA THR A 121 -13.83 17.74 -9.87
C THR A 121 -14.52 19.00 -9.37
N ASN A 122 -13.89 20.16 -9.58
CA ASN A 122 -14.50 21.47 -9.37
C ASN A 122 -15.04 22.09 -10.68
N ASN A 123 -14.89 21.40 -11.81
CA ASN A 123 -15.38 21.87 -13.11
C ASN A 123 -16.87 21.49 -13.26
N PRO A 124 -17.81 22.45 -13.22
CA PRO A 124 -19.24 22.15 -13.23
C PRO A 124 -19.71 21.47 -14.53
N ASN A 125 -18.94 21.60 -15.62
CA ASN A 125 -19.28 21.00 -16.91
C ASN A 125 -18.88 19.51 -17.01
N VAL A 126 -18.03 19.02 -16.10
CA VAL A 126 -17.59 17.63 -16.11
C VAL A 126 -18.53 16.78 -15.25
N LYS A 127 -19.39 15.97 -15.88
CA LYS A 127 -20.29 15.04 -15.17
C LYS A 127 -19.88 13.58 -15.35
N THR A 128 -19.19 13.29 -16.44
CA THR A 128 -18.70 11.97 -16.84
C THR A 128 -17.28 12.07 -17.36
N LEU A 129 -16.62 10.91 -17.55
CA LEU A 129 -15.29 10.88 -18.15
C LEU A 129 -15.22 11.48 -19.55
N LYS A 130 -16.34 11.50 -20.29
CA LYS A 130 -16.40 12.02 -21.67
C LYS A 130 -16.41 13.55 -21.75
N ASP A 131 -16.65 14.22 -20.62
CA ASP A 131 -16.77 15.67 -20.56
C ASP A 131 -15.40 16.36 -20.33
N PHE A 132 -14.37 15.60 -19.98
CA PHE A 132 -13.01 16.12 -19.82
C PHE A 132 -12.44 16.60 -21.15
N THR A 133 -11.73 17.72 -21.11
CA THR A 133 -11.08 18.34 -22.27
C THR A 133 -9.59 18.54 -22.01
N LYS A 134 -8.86 19.01 -23.02
CA LYS A 134 -7.43 19.36 -22.87
C LYS A 134 -7.16 20.51 -21.90
N ALA A 135 -8.19 21.28 -21.53
CA ALA A 135 -8.08 22.34 -20.54
C ALA A 135 -8.06 21.80 -19.09
N ASP A 136 -8.46 20.54 -18.90
CA ASP A 136 -8.51 19.91 -17.59
C ASP A 136 -7.20 19.18 -17.27
N LYS A 137 -6.76 19.28 -16.00
CA LYS A 137 -5.75 18.39 -15.42
C LYS A 137 -6.32 17.56 -14.28
N ILE A 138 -6.03 16.26 -14.33
CA ILE A 138 -6.44 15.26 -13.36
C ILE A 138 -5.23 14.91 -12.48
N ALA A 139 -5.20 15.42 -11.25
CA ALA A 139 -4.14 15.11 -10.31
C ALA A 139 -4.24 13.67 -9.79
N LEU A 140 -3.09 13.03 -9.60
CA LEU A 140 -2.94 11.71 -8.96
C LEU A 140 -1.49 11.51 -8.45
N PRO A 141 -1.20 10.53 -7.57
CA PRO A 141 0.12 10.44 -6.94
C PRO A 141 1.27 9.96 -7.82
N ALA A 142 0.97 9.21 -8.91
CA ALA A 142 1.96 8.80 -9.90
C ALA A 142 1.29 8.41 -11.22
N VAL A 143 1.59 9.15 -12.29
CA VAL A 143 1.06 8.92 -13.65
C VAL A 143 1.34 7.51 -14.13
N GLY A 144 0.32 6.85 -14.67
CA GLY A 144 0.38 5.52 -15.27
C GLY A 144 0.71 4.37 -14.32
N VAL A 145 1.06 4.63 -13.06
CA VAL A 145 1.56 3.59 -12.12
C VAL A 145 0.68 3.48 -10.88
N SER A 146 0.30 4.59 -10.25
CA SER A 146 -0.47 4.60 -9.00
C SER A 146 -1.80 3.83 -9.11
N VAL A 147 -2.35 3.36 -7.98
CA VAL A 147 -3.68 2.71 -7.97
C VAL A 147 -4.76 3.64 -8.53
N GLN A 148 -4.63 4.94 -8.28
CA GLN A 148 -5.48 6.00 -8.82
C GLN A 148 -5.42 6.05 -10.35
N ALA A 149 -4.22 6.02 -10.93
CA ALA A 149 -4.05 5.94 -12.38
C ALA A 149 -4.67 4.66 -12.95
N ARG A 150 -4.50 3.51 -12.28
CA ARG A 150 -5.10 2.24 -12.73
C ARG A 150 -6.63 2.26 -12.67
N ILE A 151 -7.21 2.83 -11.62
CA ILE A 151 -8.67 3.00 -11.50
C ILE A 151 -9.19 3.91 -12.62
N LEU A 152 -8.50 5.03 -12.91
CA LEU A 152 -8.87 5.91 -14.02
C LEU A 152 -8.81 5.18 -15.37
N GLN A 153 -7.79 4.36 -15.60
CA GLN A 153 -7.64 3.57 -16.81
C GLN A 153 -8.76 2.51 -16.97
N MET A 154 -9.14 1.84 -15.88
CA MET A 154 -10.27 0.90 -15.87
C MET A 154 -11.59 1.62 -16.17
N ALA A 155 -11.82 2.78 -15.54
CA ALA A 155 -13.01 3.60 -15.76
C ALA A 155 -13.05 4.14 -17.21
N ALA A 156 -11.91 4.56 -17.75
CA ALA A 156 -11.78 5.00 -19.13
C ALA A 156 -12.10 3.86 -20.12
N GLN A 157 -11.60 2.65 -19.90
CA GLN A 157 -11.95 1.50 -20.75
C GLN A 157 -13.46 1.22 -20.73
N GLN A 158 -14.13 1.35 -19.58
CA GLN A 158 -15.58 1.19 -19.48
C GLN A 158 -16.34 2.30 -20.22
N ALA A 159 -15.88 3.55 -20.13
CA ALA A 159 -16.56 4.70 -20.72
C ALA A 159 -16.34 4.83 -22.24
N PHE A 160 -15.14 4.50 -22.73
CA PHE A 160 -14.69 4.73 -24.10
C PHE A 160 -14.55 3.44 -24.93
N GLY A 161 -14.56 2.28 -24.28
CA GLY A 161 -14.48 0.95 -24.92
C GLY A 161 -13.12 0.24 -24.76
N PRO A 162 -13.02 -1.03 -25.17
CA PRO A 162 -11.77 -1.79 -25.11
C PRO A 162 -10.62 -1.12 -25.87
N GLY A 163 -9.41 -1.11 -25.30
CA GLY A 163 -8.22 -0.46 -25.88
C GLY A 163 -8.18 1.07 -25.70
N LYS A 164 -9.11 1.64 -24.94
CA LYS A 164 -9.22 3.07 -24.64
C LYS A 164 -8.88 3.41 -23.19
N GLU A 165 -8.22 2.50 -22.47
CA GLU A 165 -7.81 2.69 -21.08
C GLU A 165 -6.92 3.92 -20.89
N LYS A 166 -6.10 4.29 -21.88
CA LYS A 166 -5.20 5.46 -21.80
C LYS A 166 -5.81 6.77 -22.28
N SER A 167 -7.12 6.82 -22.57
CA SER A 167 -7.75 8.00 -23.21
C SER A 167 -7.64 9.29 -22.41
N LEU A 168 -7.40 9.19 -21.09
CA LEU A 168 -7.25 10.34 -20.21
C LEU A 168 -5.82 10.51 -19.67
N ASP A 169 -4.88 9.63 -20.03
CA ASP A 169 -3.52 9.63 -19.45
C ASP A 169 -2.80 10.97 -19.71
N ASP A 170 -2.98 11.58 -20.89
CA ASP A 170 -2.40 12.89 -21.26
C ASP A 170 -2.96 14.07 -20.45
N LEU A 171 -4.08 13.88 -19.74
CA LEU A 171 -4.65 14.86 -18.83
C LEU A 171 -4.14 14.71 -17.41
N THR A 172 -3.42 13.62 -17.10
CA THR A 172 -3.00 13.34 -15.73
C THR A 172 -1.72 14.07 -15.35
N ILE A 173 -1.61 14.47 -14.08
CA ILE A 173 -0.42 15.09 -13.51
C ILE A 173 -0.08 14.46 -12.15
N THR A 174 1.22 14.29 -11.90
CA THR A 174 1.73 13.76 -10.62
C THR A 174 1.72 14.84 -9.55
N LEU A 175 0.93 14.64 -8.49
CA LEU A 175 0.87 15.53 -7.34
C LEU A 175 0.47 14.73 -6.07
N PRO A 176 1.10 14.98 -4.90
CA PRO A 176 0.67 14.37 -3.63
C PRO A 176 -0.79 14.71 -3.30
N HIS A 177 -1.49 13.81 -2.60
CA HIS A 177 -2.90 14.02 -2.24
C HIS A 177 -3.18 15.36 -1.51
N PRO A 178 -2.39 15.78 -0.49
CA PRO A 178 -2.58 17.08 0.15
C PRO A 178 -2.53 18.25 -0.83
N ASP A 179 -1.53 18.25 -1.72
CA ASP A 179 -1.29 19.34 -2.66
C ASP A 179 -2.37 19.37 -3.76
N ALA A 180 -2.80 18.19 -4.23
CA ALA A 180 -3.90 18.06 -5.19
C ALA A 180 -5.23 18.57 -4.64
N THR A 181 -5.54 18.26 -3.38
CA THR A 181 -6.74 18.79 -2.72
C THR A 181 -6.66 20.30 -2.51
N ALA A 182 -5.51 20.83 -2.09
CA ALA A 182 -5.31 22.26 -1.98
C ALA A 182 -5.46 22.98 -3.33
N ALA A 183 -4.87 22.44 -4.40
CA ALA A 183 -4.98 23.00 -5.76
C ALA A 183 -6.44 23.00 -6.25
N LEU A 184 -7.15 21.88 -6.07
CA LEU A 184 -8.55 21.74 -6.46
C LEU A 184 -9.45 22.74 -5.71
N LEU A 185 -9.29 22.87 -4.39
CA LEU A 185 -10.05 23.80 -3.56
C LEU A 185 -9.72 25.27 -3.86
N SER A 186 -8.49 25.58 -4.25
CA SER A 186 -8.12 26.95 -4.63
C SER A 186 -8.83 27.41 -5.91
N GLY A 187 -9.19 26.48 -6.80
CA GLY A 187 -9.78 26.76 -8.11
C GLY A 187 -8.93 27.64 -9.03
N SER A 188 -7.66 27.89 -8.69
CA SER A 188 -6.81 28.90 -9.32
C SER A 188 -5.73 28.31 -10.22
N THR A 189 -5.85 27.02 -10.56
CA THR A 189 -4.88 26.26 -11.38
C THR A 189 -5.59 25.50 -12.49
N GLU A 190 -4.84 24.94 -13.42
CA GLU A 190 -5.36 24.00 -14.44
C GLU A 190 -5.80 22.64 -13.85
N ILE A 191 -5.53 22.38 -12.56
CA ILE A 191 -5.99 21.17 -11.87
C ILE A 191 -7.46 21.33 -11.54
N THR A 192 -8.30 20.71 -12.36
CA THR A 192 -9.76 20.73 -12.23
C THR A 192 -10.30 19.44 -11.64
N ALA A 193 -9.50 18.38 -11.53
CA ALA A 193 -9.92 17.11 -10.97
C ALA A 193 -8.82 16.36 -10.23
N HIS A 194 -9.22 15.43 -9.37
CA HIS A 194 -8.33 14.61 -8.54
C HIS A 194 -8.90 13.20 -8.42
N VAL A 195 -8.12 12.19 -8.82
CA VAL A 195 -8.40 10.80 -8.41
C VAL A 195 -7.82 10.64 -7.01
N SER A 196 -8.69 10.72 -6.01
CA SER A 196 -8.34 10.97 -4.62
C SER A 196 -8.53 9.73 -3.74
N ASN A 197 -8.18 9.85 -2.46
CA ASN A 197 -8.44 8.90 -1.40
C ASN A 197 -8.94 9.63 -0.15
N GLN A 198 -9.41 8.88 0.83
CA GLN A 198 -9.81 9.45 2.11
C GLN A 198 -8.57 9.87 2.94
N PRO A 199 -8.63 10.99 3.70
CA PRO A 199 -9.78 11.87 3.91
C PRO A 199 -9.88 13.01 2.90
N TYR A 200 -9.02 13.04 1.88
CA TYR A 200 -8.84 14.17 0.97
C TYR A 200 -10.03 14.37 0.04
N GLN A 201 -10.62 13.27 -0.45
CA GLN A 201 -11.87 13.33 -1.23
C GLN A 201 -13.03 13.87 -0.39
N ASP A 202 -13.11 13.47 0.87
CA ASP A 202 -14.16 13.88 1.81
C ASP A 202 -13.99 15.36 2.17
N GLN A 203 -12.74 15.82 2.33
CA GLN A 203 -12.41 17.23 2.51
C GLN A 203 -12.80 18.05 1.28
N ALA A 204 -12.45 17.58 0.07
CA ALA A 204 -12.77 18.29 -1.17
C ALA A 204 -14.28 18.45 -1.35
N LEU A 205 -15.06 17.40 -1.05
CA LEU A 205 -16.51 17.38 -1.17
C LEU A 205 -17.25 18.28 -0.16
N LYS A 206 -16.56 18.85 0.83
CA LYS A 206 -17.16 19.90 1.69
C LYS A 206 -17.31 21.24 0.96
N ASP A 207 -16.54 21.48 -0.09
CA ASP A 207 -16.72 22.65 -0.93
C ASP A 207 -17.88 22.40 -1.91
N PRO A 208 -18.93 23.25 -1.93
CA PRO A 208 -20.09 23.06 -2.81
C PRO A 208 -19.76 23.14 -4.31
N LYS A 209 -18.57 23.61 -4.69
CA LYS A 209 -18.10 23.61 -6.08
C LYS A 209 -17.53 22.26 -6.51
N VAL A 210 -17.18 21.39 -5.58
CA VAL A 210 -16.59 20.08 -5.88
C VAL A 210 -17.66 19.02 -5.86
N HIS A 211 -17.71 18.19 -6.90
CA HIS A 211 -18.58 17.02 -6.96
C HIS A 211 -17.84 15.75 -7.38
N LYS A 212 -18.41 14.61 -6.99
CA LYS A 212 -17.92 13.28 -7.37
C LYS A 212 -18.37 12.94 -8.80
N VAL A 213 -17.43 12.48 -9.62
CA VAL A 213 -17.67 11.94 -10.98
C VAL A 213 -17.88 10.43 -10.92
N PHE A 214 -17.02 9.69 -10.19
CA PHE A 214 -17.19 8.26 -9.96
C PHE A 214 -16.63 7.81 -8.60
N SER A 215 -17.08 6.64 -8.11
CA SER A 215 -16.37 5.86 -7.08
C SER A 215 -15.66 4.66 -7.71
N SER A 216 -14.46 4.32 -7.21
CA SER A 216 -13.76 3.10 -7.63
C SER A 216 -14.58 1.84 -7.39
N TYR A 217 -15.48 1.86 -6.39
CA TYR A 217 -16.37 0.72 -6.14
C TYR A 217 -17.43 0.55 -7.23
N ASP A 218 -17.84 1.64 -7.90
CA ASP A 218 -18.73 1.57 -9.06
C ASP A 218 -17.98 0.98 -10.26
N VAL A 219 -16.73 1.43 -10.47
CA VAL A 219 -15.85 0.93 -11.54
C VAL A 219 -15.51 -0.55 -11.36
N LEU A 220 -15.28 -0.98 -10.12
CA LEU A 220 -14.85 -2.35 -9.81
C LEU A 220 -16.01 -3.28 -9.44
N GLY A 221 -17.24 -2.77 -9.35
CA GLY A 221 -18.43 -3.55 -9.00
C GLY A 221 -18.41 -4.08 -7.56
N GLY A 222 -17.96 -3.28 -6.60
CA GLY A 222 -17.97 -3.58 -5.17
C GLY A 222 -16.72 -3.13 -4.40
N PRO A 223 -16.66 -3.40 -3.08
CA PRO A 223 -15.52 -3.04 -2.25
C PRO A 223 -14.21 -3.67 -2.72
N VAL A 224 -13.15 -2.87 -2.73
CA VAL A 224 -11.78 -3.30 -3.04
C VAL A 224 -10.80 -2.74 -2.03
N THR A 225 -9.70 -3.46 -1.80
CA THR A 225 -8.53 -2.97 -1.07
C THR A 225 -7.57 -2.29 -2.05
N PRO A 226 -7.42 -0.95 -2.05
CA PRO A 226 -6.57 -0.27 -3.03
C PRO A 226 -5.08 -0.28 -2.63
N THR A 227 -4.77 -0.43 -1.34
CA THR A 227 -3.42 -0.31 -0.78
C THR A 227 -3.04 -1.55 0.02
N PHE A 228 -1.80 -1.99 -0.15
CA PHE A 228 -1.26 -3.18 0.46
C PHE A 228 0.09 -2.92 1.11
N VAL A 229 0.38 -3.71 2.14
CA VAL A 229 1.67 -3.81 2.80
C VAL A 229 2.41 -5.00 2.22
N TYR A 230 3.65 -4.80 1.79
CA TYR A 230 4.47 -5.81 1.13
C TYR A 230 5.94 -5.70 1.49
N SER A 231 6.66 -6.81 1.34
CA SER A 231 8.10 -6.92 1.60
C SER A 231 8.73 -7.96 0.69
N THR A 232 10.05 -8.06 0.72
CA THR A 232 10.79 -9.09 -0.01
C THR A 232 10.76 -10.41 0.76
N VAL A 233 10.72 -11.54 0.03
CA VAL A 233 10.92 -12.88 0.59
C VAL A 233 12.24 -12.96 1.36
N ARG A 234 13.28 -12.27 0.86
CA ARG A 234 14.58 -12.17 1.52
C ARG A 234 14.47 -11.56 2.91
N PHE A 235 13.76 -10.44 3.09
CA PHE A 235 13.60 -9.81 4.40
C PHE A 235 12.89 -10.75 5.38
N LYS A 236 11.77 -11.37 4.99
CA LYS A 236 11.05 -12.36 5.81
C LYS A 236 11.97 -13.52 6.21
N THR A 237 12.79 -14.01 5.28
CA THR A 237 13.70 -15.15 5.51
C THR A 237 14.87 -14.79 6.43
N GLN A 238 15.44 -13.60 6.26
CA GLN A 238 16.63 -13.17 7.01
C GLN A 238 16.28 -12.56 8.37
N ASN A 239 15.05 -12.06 8.56
CA ASN A 239 14.59 -11.43 9.79
C ASN A 239 13.26 -12.01 10.28
N PRO A 240 13.17 -13.33 10.51
CA PRO A 240 11.90 -14.00 10.81
C PRO A 240 11.22 -13.49 12.10
N LYS A 241 11.98 -13.13 13.15
CA LYS A 241 11.37 -12.59 14.38
C LYS A 241 10.90 -11.15 14.20
N THR A 242 11.68 -10.32 13.50
CA THR A 242 11.33 -8.93 13.19
C THR A 242 10.09 -8.89 12.30
N TYR A 243 10.03 -9.74 11.27
CA TYR A 243 8.86 -9.92 10.42
C TYR A 243 7.63 -10.36 11.24
N LYS A 244 7.79 -11.37 12.10
CA LYS A 244 6.70 -11.85 12.94
C LYS A 244 6.17 -10.76 13.88
N ALA A 245 7.07 -10.02 14.53
CA ALA A 245 6.68 -8.90 15.39
C ALA A 245 5.91 -7.82 14.62
N PHE A 246 6.36 -7.49 13.41
CA PHE A 246 5.66 -6.57 12.53
C PHE A 246 4.26 -7.09 12.14
N PHE A 247 4.15 -8.35 11.71
CA PHE A 247 2.88 -8.94 11.29
C PHE A 247 1.87 -9.00 12.44
N ASP A 248 2.31 -9.44 13.62
CA ASP A 248 1.46 -9.50 14.81
C ASP A 248 1.00 -8.10 15.26
N ALA A 249 1.91 -7.11 15.21
CA ALA A 249 1.58 -5.70 15.46
C ALA A 249 0.58 -5.14 14.45
N PHE A 250 0.75 -5.47 13.16
CA PHE A 250 -0.14 -5.04 12.09
C PHE A 250 -1.54 -5.64 12.24
N ARG A 251 -1.64 -6.92 12.60
CA ARG A 251 -2.90 -7.59 12.91
C ARG A 251 -3.60 -6.98 14.12
N GLU A 252 -2.87 -6.75 15.21
CA GLU A 252 -3.40 -6.11 16.42
C GLU A 252 -3.93 -4.71 16.11
N ALA A 253 -3.14 -3.89 15.42
CA ALA A 253 -3.53 -2.52 15.07
C ALA A 253 -4.75 -2.48 14.13
N THR A 254 -4.81 -3.37 13.14
CA THR A 254 -5.94 -3.44 12.20
C THR A 254 -7.25 -3.74 12.94
N ALA A 255 -7.23 -4.73 13.83
CA ALA A 255 -8.39 -5.06 14.68
C ALA A 255 -8.73 -3.92 15.65
N TRP A 256 -7.70 -3.27 16.22
CA TRP A 256 -7.90 -2.18 17.17
C TRP A 256 -8.55 -0.96 16.52
N VAL A 257 -8.12 -0.56 15.31
CA VAL A 257 -8.70 0.57 14.58
C VAL A 257 -10.19 0.36 14.30
N ASP A 258 -10.59 -0.85 13.91
CA ASP A 258 -11.99 -1.14 13.63
C ASP A 258 -12.88 -0.98 14.87
N ALA A 259 -12.36 -1.37 16.04
CA ALA A 259 -13.06 -1.27 17.32
C ALA A 259 -13.00 0.15 17.95
N HIS A 260 -11.97 0.95 17.67
CA HIS A 260 -11.69 2.21 18.37
C HIS A 260 -11.58 3.41 17.41
N LYS A 261 -12.57 3.61 16.55
CA LYS A 261 -12.51 4.61 15.45
C LYS A 261 -12.20 6.04 15.92
N ALA A 262 -12.80 6.49 17.02
CA ALA A 262 -12.56 7.85 17.54
C ALA A 262 -11.12 8.03 18.06
N GLU A 263 -10.58 7.04 18.75
CA GLU A 263 -9.22 7.06 19.26
C GLU A 263 -8.20 6.93 18.12
N ALA A 264 -8.50 6.08 17.13
CA ALA A 264 -7.73 5.93 15.91
C ALA A 264 -7.68 7.24 15.11
N ALA A 265 -8.79 7.97 15.00
CA ALA A 265 -8.84 9.29 14.38
C ALA A 265 -7.96 10.31 15.11
N ALA A 266 -7.98 10.34 16.44
CA ALA A 266 -7.12 11.21 17.23
C ALA A 266 -5.63 10.87 17.03
N ILE A 267 -5.28 9.58 16.97
CA ILE A 267 -3.92 9.12 16.65
C ILE A 267 -3.50 9.54 15.25
N TYR A 268 -4.37 9.39 14.24
CA TYR A 268 -4.12 9.84 12.87
C TYR A 268 -3.82 11.34 12.83
N VAL A 269 -4.69 12.18 13.40
CA VAL A 269 -4.53 13.64 13.40
C VAL A 269 -3.20 14.05 14.03
N LYS A 270 -2.86 13.44 15.18
CA LYS A 270 -1.59 13.71 15.87
C LYS A 270 -0.38 13.25 15.06
N THR A 271 -0.43 12.05 14.48
CA THR A 271 0.70 11.45 13.76
C THR A 271 0.99 12.15 12.44
N GLU A 272 -0.06 12.59 11.75
CA GLU A 272 0.04 13.36 10.50
C GLU A 272 0.35 14.84 10.72
N ASN A 273 0.34 15.33 11.97
CA ASN A 273 0.31 16.77 12.29
C ASN A 273 -0.80 17.50 11.48
N SER A 274 -1.95 16.85 11.38
CA SER A 274 -3.06 17.30 10.55
C SER A 274 -3.83 18.45 11.20
N LYS A 275 -4.35 19.35 10.37
CA LYS A 275 -5.27 20.42 10.80
C LYS A 275 -6.74 19.99 10.78
N LEU A 276 -7.02 18.75 10.40
CA LEU A 276 -8.38 18.22 10.38
C LEU A 276 -8.91 18.06 11.81
N ASP A 277 -10.21 18.31 11.98
CA ASP A 277 -10.93 17.99 13.20
C ASP A 277 -10.95 16.46 13.42
N PRO A 278 -10.50 15.94 14.58
CA PRO A 278 -10.63 14.52 14.92
C PRO A 278 -12.04 13.96 14.77
N ALA A 279 -13.08 14.76 15.00
CA ALA A 279 -14.47 14.34 14.80
C ALA A 279 -14.77 14.07 13.31
N PHE A 280 -14.27 14.92 12.42
CA PHE A 280 -14.38 14.68 10.97
C PHE A 280 -13.60 13.44 10.53
N VAL A 281 -12.39 13.24 11.05
CA VAL A 281 -11.65 12.01 10.76
C VAL A 281 -12.39 10.78 11.30
N THR A 282 -13.02 10.88 12.48
CA THR A 282 -13.86 9.80 13.04
C THR A 282 -15.02 9.46 12.11
N GLU A 283 -15.69 10.46 11.54
CA GLU A 283 -16.75 10.29 10.54
C GLU A 283 -16.22 9.53 9.31
N VAL A 284 -15.09 9.97 8.75
CA VAL A 284 -14.45 9.31 7.60
C VAL A 284 -14.09 7.85 7.92
N LEU A 285 -13.55 7.57 9.11
CA LEU A 285 -13.22 6.21 9.54
C LEU A 285 -14.45 5.34 9.83
N SER A 286 -15.61 5.96 10.07
CA SER A 286 -16.88 5.29 10.39
C SER A 286 -17.79 5.16 9.18
N ASP A 287 -17.39 5.66 8.02
CA ASP A 287 -18.15 5.52 6.78
C ASP A 287 -18.38 4.02 6.47
N PRO A 288 -19.60 3.60 6.13
CA PRO A 288 -19.93 2.18 5.91
C PRO A 288 -19.21 1.55 4.72
N GLN A 289 -18.62 2.34 3.83
CA GLN A 289 -17.76 1.88 2.75
C GLN A 289 -16.33 1.56 3.23
N VAL A 290 -15.98 1.90 4.47
CA VAL A 290 -14.65 1.71 5.05
C VAL A 290 -14.59 0.43 5.85
N LYS A 291 -13.59 -0.40 5.55
CA LYS A 291 -13.30 -1.63 6.29
C LYS A 291 -11.81 -1.81 6.46
N TYR A 292 -11.31 -1.91 7.68
CA TYR A 292 -9.94 -2.33 7.95
C TYR A 292 -9.85 -3.85 7.94
N THR A 293 -8.93 -4.41 7.16
CA THR A 293 -8.76 -5.86 7.00
C THR A 293 -7.40 -6.17 6.42
N LEU A 294 -6.77 -7.26 6.89
CA LEU A 294 -5.53 -7.79 6.32
C LEU A 294 -5.77 -8.61 5.05
N THR A 295 -6.96 -9.16 4.89
CA THR A 295 -7.30 -9.99 3.74
C THR A 295 -7.55 -9.13 2.50
N PRO A 296 -6.91 -9.41 1.34
CA PRO A 296 -7.17 -8.73 0.09
C PRO A 296 -8.64 -8.84 -0.34
N LEU A 297 -9.21 -7.76 -0.90
CA LEU A 297 -10.55 -7.76 -1.51
C LEU A 297 -10.46 -7.24 -2.94
N GLY A 298 -10.91 -8.03 -3.91
CA GLY A 298 -10.98 -7.62 -5.32
C GLY A 298 -9.63 -7.34 -5.99
N SER A 299 -8.51 -7.76 -5.40
CA SER A 299 -7.15 -7.53 -5.95
C SER A 299 -6.94 -8.22 -7.30
N GLN A 300 -7.59 -9.36 -7.53
CA GLN A 300 -7.52 -10.08 -8.80
C GLN A 300 -8.07 -9.26 -9.97
N LYS A 301 -9.06 -8.38 -9.74
CA LYS A 301 -9.60 -7.49 -10.79
C LYS A 301 -8.53 -6.55 -11.34
N PHE A 302 -7.65 -6.05 -10.48
CA PHE A 302 -6.50 -5.24 -10.90
C PHE A 302 -5.45 -6.08 -11.61
N ALA A 303 -5.13 -7.27 -11.10
CA ALA A 303 -4.15 -8.16 -11.73
C ALA A 303 -4.56 -8.56 -13.15
N ASP A 304 -5.83 -8.93 -13.33
CA ASP A 304 -6.40 -9.27 -14.63
C ASP A 304 -6.37 -8.08 -15.58
N PHE A 305 -6.75 -6.89 -15.12
CA PHE A 305 -6.70 -5.67 -15.92
C PHE A 305 -5.27 -5.33 -16.33
N LEU A 306 -4.30 -5.36 -15.40
CA LEU A 306 -2.90 -5.06 -15.70
C LEU A 306 -2.30 -6.06 -16.69
N ALA A 307 -2.67 -7.34 -16.61
CA ALA A 307 -2.25 -8.35 -17.57
C ALA A 307 -2.89 -8.09 -18.95
N GLN A 308 -4.19 -7.77 -18.99
CA GLN A 308 -4.92 -7.45 -20.22
C GLN A 308 -4.28 -6.30 -21.01
N ILE A 309 -3.86 -5.24 -20.32
CA ILE A 309 -3.26 -4.05 -20.96
C ILE A 309 -1.73 -4.17 -21.15
N GLY A 310 -1.14 -5.33 -20.80
CA GLY A 310 0.30 -5.59 -20.92
C GLY A 310 1.18 -4.82 -19.92
N ALA A 311 0.61 -4.29 -18.85
CA ALA A 311 1.35 -3.60 -17.78
C ALA A 311 2.11 -4.57 -16.85
N ILE A 312 1.68 -5.84 -16.80
CA ILE A 312 2.42 -6.97 -16.24
C ILE A 312 2.49 -8.08 -17.28
N LYS A 313 3.57 -8.85 -17.29
CA LYS A 313 3.76 -9.97 -18.23
C LYS A 313 3.11 -11.25 -17.74
N ASN A 314 3.10 -11.49 -16.43
CA ASN A 314 2.55 -12.67 -15.82
C ASN A 314 1.17 -12.35 -15.24
N ARG A 315 0.15 -13.08 -15.68
CA ARG A 315 -1.18 -13.05 -15.05
C ARG A 315 -1.20 -14.02 -13.87
N PRO A 316 -1.37 -13.58 -12.62
CA PRO A 316 -1.53 -14.49 -11.49
C PRO A 316 -2.85 -15.25 -11.62
N ALA A 317 -2.83 -16.54 -11.29
CA ALA A 317 -4.02 -17.39 -11.29
C ALA A 317 -4.85 -17.17 -10.02
N SER A 318 -4.19 -16.77 -8.93
CA SER A 318 -4.82 -16.47 -7.65
C SER A 318 -4.10 -15.33 -6.96
N TRP A 319 -4.81 -14.62 -6.08
CA TRP A 319 -4.19 -13.67 -5.18
C TRP A 319 -3.12 -14.28 -4.27
N LYS A 320 -3.21 -15.59 -4.01
CA LYS A 320 -2.21 -16.34 -3.25
C LYS A 320 -0.83 -16.38 -3.94
N ASP A 321 -0.78 -16.16 -5.26
CA ASP A 321 0.49 -16.12 -6.02
C ASP A 321 1.37 -14.92 -5.64
N TYR A 322 0.76 -13.86 -5.12
CA TYR A 322 1.43 -12.60 -4.79
C TYR A 322 1.31 -12.19 -3.32
N THR A 323 0.76 -13.06 -2.46
CA THR A 323 0.79 -12.89 -1.00
C THR A 323 1.72 -13.88 -0.32
N PHE A 324 2.19 -13.53 0.87
CA PHE A 324 2.75 -14.50 1.79
C PHE A 324 1.69 -15.50 2.26
N ASP A 325 2.19 -16.66 2.69
CA ASP A 325 1.44 -17.80 3.22
C ASP A 325 0.65 -17.47 4.49
N ASP A 326 1.07 -16.45 5.24
CA ASP A 326 0.38 -15.96 6.44
C ASP A 326 -1.11 -15.62 6.19
N LEU A 327 -1.47 -15.29 4.94
CA LEU A 327 -2.84 -14.95 4.55
C LEU A 327 -3.62 -16.12 3.92
N HIS A 328 -2.97 -17.24 3.56
CA HIS A 328 -3.58 -18.23 2.66
C HIS A 328 -4.75 -19.03 3.27
N ASN A 329 -4.95 -18.93 4.58
CA ASN A 329 -6.11 -19.48 5.29
C ASN A 329 -7.35 -18.57 5.24
N ASP A 330 -7.18 -17.31 4.84
CA ASP A 330 -8.28 -16.36 4.71
C ASP A 330 -9.05 -16.57 3.39
N GLN A 331 -10.32 -16.19 3.40
CA GLN A 331 -11.15 -16.10 2.20
C GLN A 331 -10.97 -14.72 1.55
N GLY A 332 -9.91 -14.58 0.77
CA GLY A 332 -9.53 -13.34 0.09
C GLY A 332 -9.75 -13.34 -1.43
N SER A 333 -9.61 -12.11 -1.96
CA SER A 333 -9.79 -11.58 -3.33
C SER A 333 -11.13 -11.84 -4.00
#